data_AF-A0A8S1D542-F1
#
_entry.id   AF-A0A8S1D542-F1
#
_cell.length_a   1.000
_cell.length_b   1.000
_cell.length_c   1.000
_cell.angle_alpha   90.00
_cell.angle_beta   90.00
_cell.angle_gamma   90.00
#
_symmetry.space_group_name_H-M   'P 1'
#
loop_
_entity.id
_entity.type
_entity.pdbx_description
1 polymer ?
#
loop_
_entity_poly.entity_id
_entity_poly.type
_entity_poly.pdbx_seq_one_letter_code
_entity_poly.pdbx_strand_id
1 'polypeptide(L)'
;MSVDKEELVQRAKLAEQAERYDDMAAAMKSVTETGVELSNEERNLLSVAYKNVVGARRSSWRVISSIEQKTEGSERKQQMAKEYREKVEKELREICYDVLGLLDKFLIPKASNAESKVFYLKMKGDYYRYLAEVATGDNRNSKFPNIKLSCHLALAVVRLVVVMNNTPAHEPSCCGRTLAL
;
A
#
# COMPACT_ATOMS: atom_id res chain seq x y z
N MET A 1 17.62 15.78 -20.75
CA MET A 1 17.90 16.25 -19.39
C MET A 1 17.56 15.10 -18.46
N SER A 2 18.56 14.43 -17.89
CA SER A 2 18.34 13.40 -16.88
C SER A 2 17.75 14.09 -15.65
N VAL A 3 16.53 13.71 -15.27
CA VAL A 3 15.95 14.19 -14.02
C VAL A 3 16.84 13.66 -12.89
N ASP A 4 17.45 14.59 -12.14
CA ASP A 4 18.40 14.22 -11.10
C ASP A 4 17.65 13.62 -9.92
N LYS A 5 18.07 12.45 -9.45
CA LYS A 5 17.38 11.71 -8.39
C LYS A 5 17.28 12.57 -7.13
N GLU A 6 18.36 13.28 -6.84
CA GLU A 6 18.53 14.21 -5.74
C GLU A 6 17.52 15.36 -5.82
N GLU A 7 17.28 15.93 -7.00
CA GLU A 7 16.30 17.01 -7.19
C GLU A 7 14.88 16.52 -6.89
N LEU A 8 14.53 15.31 -7.35
CA LEU A 8 13.22 14.71 -7.03
C LEU A 8 13.05 14.43 -5.55
N VAL A 9 14.10 13.94 -4.87
CA VAL A 9 14.06 13.70 -3.41
C VAL A 9 13.92 15.03 -2.66
N GLN A 10 14.62 16.08 -3.07
CA GLN A 10 14.46 17.41 -2.47
C GLN A 10 13.04 17.95 -2.67
N ARG A 11 12.47 17.79 -3.88
CA ARG A 11 11.08 18.16 -4.14
C ARG A 11 10.09 17.38 -3.29
N ALA A 12 10.33 16.08 -3.06
CA ALA A 12 9.49 15.27 -2.18
C ALA A 12 9.53 15.78 -0.73
N LYS A 13 10.70 16.16 -0.21
CA LYS A 13 10.86 16.76 1.13
C LYS A 13 10.13 18.10 1.26
N LEU A 14 10.19 18.95 0.24
CA LEU A 14 9.43 20.21 0.22
C LEU A 14 7.92 19.95 0.20
N ALA A 15 7.48 18.97 -0.59
CA ALA A 15 6.06 18.59 -0.65
C ALA A 15 5.56 18.00 0.69
N GLU A 16 6.40 17.24 1.40
CA GLU A 16 6.11 16.75 2.75
C GLU A 16 5.88 17.91 3.74
N GLN A 17 6.77 18.90 3.75
CA GLN A 17 6.64 20.09 4.62
C GLN A 17 5.41 20.93 4.30
N ALA A 18 4.97 20.92 3.04
CA ALA A 18 3.75 21.60 2.59
C ALA A 18 2.48 20.74 2.71
N GLU A 19 2.58 19.53 3.28
CA GLU A 19 1.49 18.55 3.37
C GLU A 19 0.84 18.19 2.01
N ARG A 20 1.57 18.39 0.90
CA ARG A 20 1.13 18.07 -0.46
C ARG A 20 1.53 16.65 -0.82
N TYR A 21 0.91 15.67 -0.15
CA TYR A 21 1.29 14.27 -0.28
C TYR A 21 1.11 13.67 -1.68
N ASP A 22 0.18 14.19 -2.49
CA ASP A 22 0.03 13.79 -3.89
C ASP A 22 1.25 14.18 -4.73
N ASP A 23 1.78 15.39 -4.53
CA ASP A 23 3.01 15.86 -5.20
C ASP A 23 4.23 15.06 -4.70
N MET A 24 4.27 14.79 -3.39
CA MET A 24 5.30 13.95 -2.78
C MET A 24 5.30 12.54 -3.38
N ALA A 25 4.12 11.93 -3.55
CA ALA A 25 3.98 10.60 -4.12
C ALA A 25 4.40 10.59 -5.60
N ALA A 26 4.04 11.61 -6.37
CA ALA A 26 4.47 11.74 -7.76
C ALA A 26 6.00 11.88 -7.89
N ALA A 27 6.64 12.68 -7.04
CA ALA A 27 8.10 12.82 -7.03
C ALA A 27 8.78 11.49 -6.67
N MET A 28 8.32 10.81 -5.61
CA MET A 28 8.89 9.53 -5.17
C MET A 28 8.62 8.38 -6.14
N LYS A 29 7.51 8.43 -6.90
CA LYS A 29 7.26 7.52 -8.02
C LYS A 29 8.34 7.66 -9.08
N SER A 30 8.63 8.89 -9.52
CA SER A 30 9.71 9.16 -10.48
C SER A 30 11.08 8.69 -9.96
N VAL A 31 11.38 8.90 -8.68
CA VAL A 31 12.62 8.38 -8.04
C VAL A 31 12.69 6.85 -8.15
N THR A 32 11.57 6.16 -7.88
CA THR A 32 11.51 4.69 -7.94
C THR A 32 11.66 4.18 -9.38
N GLU A 33 11.10 4.89 -10.35
CA GLU A 33 11.15 4.53 -11.78
C GLU A 33 12.53 4.75 -12.40
N THR A 34 13.43 5.52 -11.78
CA THR A 34 14.86 5.57 -12.16
C THR A 34 15.53 4.19 -12.09
N GLY A 35 14.96 3.30 -11.27
CA GLY A 35 15.42 1.94 -11.12
C GLY A 35 16.66 1.77 -10.26
N VAL A 36 17.10 2.80 -9.55
CA VAL A 36 18.13 2.68 -8.51
C VAL A 36 17.48 2.16 -7.23
N GLU A 37 18.19 1.32 -6.48
CA GLU A 37 17.71 0.86 -5.17
C GLU A 37 17.51 2.06 -4.23
N LEU A 38 16.39 2.08 -3.51
CA LEU A 38 16.07 3.17 -2.59
C LEU A 38 16.85 3.01 -1.28
N SER A 39 17.43 4.11 -0.81
CA SER A 39 17.99 4.21 0.53
C SER A 39 16.89 4.09 1.59
N ASN A 40 17.28 3.89 2.85
CA ASN A 40 16.31 3.81 3.96
C ASN A 40 15.49 5.11 4.09
N GLU A 41 16.11 6.27 3.87
CA GLU A 41 15.43 7.57 3.90
C GLU A 41 14.42 7.69 2.74
N GLU A 42 14.84 7.36 1.52
CA GLU A 42 13.99 7.41 0.33
C GLU A 42 12.80 6.44 0.44
N ARG A 43 13.04 5.24 0.97
CA ARG A 43 11.98 4.26 1.24
C ARG A 43 10.98 4.79 2.26
N ASN A 44 11.45 5.46 3.31
CA ASN A 44 10.58 6.07 4.30
C ASN A 44 9.73 7.18 3.66
N LEU A 45 10.33 8.08 2.89
CA LEU A 45 9.61 9.12 2.15
C LEU A 45 8.53 8.55 1.23
N LEU A 46 8.85 7.52 0.44
CA LEU A 46 7.87 6.82 -0.42
C LEU A 46 6.70 6.28 0.40
N SER A 47 6.99 5.68 1.56
CA SER A 47 5.96 5.09 2.41
C SER A 47 5.04 6.14 3.06
N VAL A 48 5.62 7.26 3.51
CA VAL A 48 4.87 8.38 4.10
C VAL A 48 3.98 9.04 3.05
N ALA A 49 4.51 9.28 1.85
CA ALA A 49 3.76 9.87 0.75
C ALA A 49 2.49 9.07 0.45
N TYR A 50 2.66 7.80 0.09
CA TYR A 50 1.51 6.99 -0.32
C TYR A 50 0.58 6.63 0.84
N LYS A 51 1.08 6.45 2.08
CA LYS A 51 0.25 6.24 3.27
C LYS A 51 -0.71 7.40 3.50
N ASN A 52 -0.24 8.64 3.35
CA ASN A 52 -1.09 9.82 3.52
C ASN A 52 -2.07 9.98 2.35
N VAL A 53 -1.62 9.79 1.11
CA VAL A 53 -2.49 9.83 -0.08
C VAL A 53 -3.64 8.81 0.06
N VAL A 54 -3.33 7.53 0.30
CA VAL A 54 -4.37 6.49 0.44
C VAL A 54 -5.21 6.68 1.70
N GLY A 55 -4.61 7.18 2.78
CA GLY A 55 -5.28 7.47 4.04
C GLY A 55 -6.40 8.50 3.88
N ALA A 56 -6.11 9.59 3.16
CA ALA A 56 -7.11 10.62 2.84
C ALA A 56 -8.28 10.04 2.04
N ARG A 57 -8.00 9.29 0.96
CA ARG A 57 -9.05 8.71 0.10
C ARG A 57 -9.89 7.68 0.83
N ARG A 58 -9.28 6.85 1.69
CA ARG A 58 -10.01 5.90 2.56
C ARG A 58 -10.93 6.62 3.54
N SER A 59 -10.47 7.70 4.14
CA SER A 59 -11.30 8.51 5.05
C SER A 59 -12.52 9.08 4.30
N SER A 60 -12.29 9.72 3.15
CA SER A 60 -13.34 10.24 2.28
C SER A 60 -14.34 9.15 1.88
N TRP A 61 -13.85 7.98 1.46
CA TRP A 61 -14.71 6.86 1.07
C TRP A 61 -15.61 6.38 2.20
N ARG A 62 -15.10 6.25 3.43
CA ARG A 62 -15.93 5.85 4.60
C ARG A 62 -17.02 6.87 4.90
N VAL A 63 -16.69 8.16 4.85
CA VAL A 63 -17.67 9.24 5.08
C VAL A 63 -18.77 9.20 4.03
N ILE A 64 -18.43 9.11 2.75
CA ILE A 64 -19.40 9.09 1.66
C ILE A 64 -20.26 7.82 1.73
N SER A 65 -19.66 6.66 2.02
CA SER A 65 -20.39 5.40 2.20
C SER A 65 -21.40 5.50 3.36
N SER A 66 -21.06 6.18 4.45
CA SER A 66 -22.00 6.44 5.55
C SER A 66 -23.13 7.39 5.16
N ILE A 67 -22.85 8.39 4.33
CA ILE A 67 -23.88 9.32 3.81
C ILE A 67 -24.84 8.58 2.89
N GLU A 68 -24.34 7.75 1.97
CA GLU A 68 -25.17 6.94 1.06
C GLU A 68 -26.13 6.04 1.83
N GLN A 69 -25.67 5.36 2.88
CA GLN A 69 -26.50 4.51 3.74
C GLN A 69 -27.55 5.30 4.55
N LYS A 70 -27.29 6.56 4.91
CA LYS A 70 -28.22 7.39 5.69
C LYS A 70 -29.25 8.12 4.84
N THR A 71 -29.13 8.07 3.51
CA THR A 71 -29.96 8.85 2.58
C THR A 71 -31.23 8.11 2.13
N GLU A 72 -31.61 7.04 2.85
CA GLU A 72 -32.83 6.27 2.61
C GLU A 72 -34.08 7.18 2.62
N GLY A 73 -34.73 7.36 1.46
CA GLY A 73 -35.93 8.18 1.31
C GLY A 73 -35.86 9.27 0.23
N SER A 74 -34.69 9.54 -0.35
CA SER A 74 -34.55 10.43 -1.52
C SER A 74 -33.67 9.80 -2.60
N GLU A 75 -34.31 9.19 -3.61
CA GLU A 75 -33.61 8.51 -4.72
C GLU A 75 -32.56 9.39 -5.39
N ARG A 76 -32.85 10.68 -5.60
CA ARG A 76 -31.91 11.63 -6.22
C ARG A 76 -30.67 11.85 -5.37
N LYS A 77 -30.81 12.02 -4.05
CA LYS A 77 -29.66 12.21 -3.15
C LYS A 77 -28.86 10.92 -3.00
N GLN A 78 -29.53 9.78 -2.96
CA GLN A 78 -28.88 8.47 -2.91
C GLN A 78 -28.05 8.21 -4.17
N GLN A 79 -28.58 8.52 -5.35
CA GLN A 79 -27.86 8.39 -6.61
C GLN A 79 -26.62 9.30 -6.66
N MET A 80 -26.73 10.57 -6.22
CA MET A 80 -25.58 11.48 -6.15
C MET A 80 -24.49 10.97 -5.18
N ALA A 81 -24.88 10.45 -4.01
CA ALA A 81 -23.94 9.89 -3.04
C ALA A 81 -23.23 8.64 -3.60
N LYS A 82 -23.96 7.78 -4.30
CA LYS A 82 -23.43 6.58 -4.96
C LYS A 82 -22.40 6.92 -6.04
N GLU A 83 -22.72 7.83 -6.96
CA GLU A 83 -21.80 8.27 -8.03
C GLU A 83 -20.51 8.85 -7.44
N TYR A 84 -20.63 9.63 -6.37
CA TYR A 84 -19.47 10.20 -5.70
C TYR A 84 -18.64 9.15 -4.96
N ARG A 85 -19.28 8.15 -4.32
CA ARG A 85 -18.57 6.99 -3.74
C ARG A 85 -17.77 6.26 -4.82
N GLU A 86 -18.39 5.94 -5.94
CA GLU A 86 -17.76 5.20 -7.04
C GLU A 86 -16.56 5.95 -7.63
N LYS A 87 -16.62 7.28 -7.70
CA LYS A 87 -15.48 8.12 -8.09
C LYS A 87 -14.31 7.96 -7.11
N VAL A 88 -14.55 8.09 -5.80
CA VAL A 88 -13.50 7.93 -4.78
C VAL A 88 -12.95 6.50 -4.77
N GLU A 89 -13.78 5.50 -4.98
CA GLU A 89 -13.31 4.12 -5.12
C GLU A 89 -12.39 3.92 -6.32
N LYS A 90 -12.69 4.56 -7.45
CA LYS A 90 -11.83 4.50 -8.64
C LYS A 90 -10.46 5.12 -8.34
N GLU A 91 -10.43 6.31 -7.75
CA GLU A 91 -9.18 6.97 -7.35
C GLU A 91 -8.36 6.11 -6.38
N LEU A 92 -9.02 5.53 -5.36
CA LEU A 92 -8.37 4.66 -4.39
C LEU A 92 -7.80 3.40 -5.05
N ARG A 93 -8.54 2.77 -5.97
CA ARG A 93 -8.05 1.61 -6.73
C ARG A 93 -6.83 1.96 -7.59
N GLU A 94 -6.87 3.08 -8.28
CA GLU A 94 -5.76 3.57 -9.12
C GLU A 94 -4.49 3.77 -8.27
N ILE A 95 -4.60 4.46 -7.13
CA ILE A 95 -3.49 4.65 -6.19
C ILE A 95 -2.92 3.31 -5.72
N CYS A 96 -3.79 2.35 -5.39
CA CYS A 96 -3.34 1.03 -4.94
C CYS A 96 -2.61 0.26 -6.04
N TYR A 97 -3.13 0.27 -7.27
CA TYR A 97 -2.48 -0.39 -8.40
C TYR A 97 -1.16 0.25 -8.79
N ASP A 98 -1.06 1.57 -8.69
CA ASP A 98 0.18 2.30 -8.90
C ASP A 98 1.27 1.81 -7.95
N VAL A 99 0.97 1.73 -6.65
CA VAL A 99 1.95 1.26 -5.65
C VAL A 99 2.29 -0.21 -5.84
N LEU A 100 1.30 -1.06 -6.10
CA LEU A 100 1.53 -2.48 -6.39
C LEU A 100 2.43 -2.65 -7.63
N GLY A 101 2.22 -1.82 -8.65
CA GLY A 101 3.07 -1.79 -9.84
C GLY A 101 4.51 -1.38 -9.53
N LEU A 102 4.72 -0.38 -8.68
CA LEU A 102 6.06 0.01 -8.23
C LEU A 102 6.76 -1.10 -7.43
N LEU A 103 6.02 -1.74 -6.53
CA LEU A 103 6.52 -2.83 -5.71
C LEU A 103 6.98 -4.02 -6.55
N ASP A 104 6.17 -4.44 -7.51
CA ASP A 104 6.45 -5.63 -8.31
C ASP A 104 7.49 -5.42 -9.40
N LYS A 105 7.55 -4.21 -9.99
CA LYS A 105 8.48 -3.93 -11.09
C LYS A 105 9.84 -3.42 -10.64
N PHE A 106 9.89 -2.61 -9.57
CA PHE A 106 11.11 -1.87 -9.21
C PHE A 106 11.64 -2.24 -7.82
N LEU A 107 10.79 -2.36 -6.81
CA LEU A 107 11.26 -2.41 -5.42
C LEU A 107 11.58 -3.84 -4.95
N ILE A 108 10.65 -4.78 -5.08
CA ILE A 108 10.84 -6.17 -4.62
C ILE A 108 11.96 -6.88 -5.37
N PRO A 109 12.07 -6.79 -6.72
CA PRO A 109 13.14 -7.46 -7.45
C PRO A 109 14.54 -6.90 -7.17
N LYS A 110 14.63 -5.61 -6.80
CA LYS A 110 15.91 -4.91 -6.58
C LYS A 110 16.34 -4.85 -5.12
N ALA A 111 15.44 -5.15 -4.19
CA ALA A 111 15.77 -5.18 -2.77
C ALA A 111 16.87 -6.22 -2.51
N SER A 112 18.06 -5.74 -2.14
CA SER A 112 19.20 -6.60 -1.81
C SER A 112 19.07 -7.17 -0.39
N ASN A 113 18.63 -6.32 0.54
CA ASN A 113 18.53 -6.64 1.96
C ASN A 113 17.22 -7.35 2.34
N ALA A 114 17.30 -8.33 3.25
CA ALA A 114 16.13 -9.05 3.77
C ALA A 114 15.11 -8.10 4.43
N GLU A 115 15.59 -7.14 5.23
CA GLU A 115 14.74 -6.12 5.87
C GLU A 115 13.94 -5.30 4.85
N SER A 116 14.58 -4.92 3.74
CA SER A 116 13.96 -4.14 2.66
C SER A 116 12.89 -4.96 1.94
N LYS A 117 13.16 -6.24 1.66
CA LYS A 117 12.16 -7.16 1.08
C LYS A 117 10.94 -7.29 1.97
N VAL A 118 11.13 -7.45 3.27
CA VAL A 118 10.01 -7.58 4.21
C VAL A 118 9.20 -6.29 4.28
N PHE A 119 9.86 -5.13 4.30
CA PHE A 119 9.19 -3.84 4.25
C PHE A 119 8.27 -3.73 3.03
N TYR A 120 8.78 -4.07 1.83
CA TYR A 120 8.01 -4.00 0.60
C TYR A 120 6.88 -5.05 0.54
N LEU A 121 7.10 -6.27 1.04
CA LEU A 121 6.07 -7.30 1.11
C LEU A 121 4.95 -6.92 2.10
N LYS A 122 5.30 -6.32 3.25
CA LYS A 122 4.32 -5.76 4.18
C LYS A 122 3.49 -4.68 3.50
N MET A 123 4.15 -3.74 2.81
CA MET A 123 3.51 -2.67 2.07
C MET A 123 2.56 -3.25 1.00
N LYS A 124 2.98 -4.25 0.23
CA LYS A 124 2.15 -4.97 -0.75
C LYS A 124 0.88 -5.55 -0.11
N GLY A 125 0.99 -6.18 1.05
CA GLY A 125 -0.15 -6.68 1.82
C GLY A 125 -1.12 -5.58 2.25
N ASP A 126 -0.60 -4.45 2.71
CA ASP A 126 -1.42 -3.29 3.10
C ASP A 126 -2.26 -2.75 1.92
N TYR A 127 -1.71 -2.68 0.70
CA TYR A 127 -2.46 -2.23 -0.49
C TYR A 127 -3.50 -3.24 -0.97
N TYR A 128 -3.22 -4.54 -0.94
CA TYR A 128 -4.25 -5.54 -1.22
C TYR A 128 -5.39 -5.51 -0.19
N ARG A 129 -5.06 -5.25 1.07
CA ARG A 129 -6.07 -5.07 2.12
C ARG A 129 -6.95 -3.84 1.84
N TYR A 130 -6.38 -2.73 1.36
CA TYR A 130 -7.17 -1.55 0.95
C TYR A 130 -8.07 -1.83 -0.26
N LEU A 131 -7.58 -2.56 -1.27
CA LEU A 131 -8.39 -2.98 -2.41
C LEU A 131 -9.57 -3.87 -2.00
N ALA A 132 -9.36 -4.77 -1.03
CA ALA A 132 -10.41 -5.63 -0.50
C ALA A 132 -11.49 -4.86 0.28
N GLU A 133 -11.12 -3.76 0.97
CA GLU A 133 -12.06 -2.91 1.73
C GLU A 133 -13.09 -2.24 0.81
N VAL A 134 -12.68 -1.80 -0.38
CA VAL A 134 -13.54 -1.10 -1.35
C VAL A 134 -14.22 -2.03 -2.36
N ALA A 135 -13.91 -3.34 -2.34
CA ALA A 135 -14.50 -4.29 -3.26
C ALA A 135 -15.96 -4.60 -2.88
N THR A 136 -16.89 -3.99 -3.60
CA THR A 136 -18.34 -4.25 -3.53
C THR A 136 -18.78 -5.26 -4.62
N GLY A 137 -19.72 -6.16 -4.29
CA GLY A 137 -20.35 -7.11 -5.24
C GLY A 137 -19.44 -8.19 -5.85
N ASP A 138 -19.83 -8.70 -7.03
CA ASP A 138 -19.20 -9.79 -7.79
C ASP A 138 -17.70 -9.57 -8.15
N ASN A 139 -17.22 -8.33 -8.04
CA ASN A 139 -15.80 -8.00 -8.21
C ASN A 139 -14.90 -8.56 -7.09
N ARG A 140 -15.46 -9.08 -5.98
CA ARG A 140 -14.69 -9.80 -4.96
C ARG A 140 -14.06 -11.09 -5.49
N ASN A 141 -14.70 -11.78 -6.44
CA ASN A 141 -14.26 -13.07 -6.95
C ASN A 141 -13.49 -12.99 -8.29
N SER A 142 -13.85 -12.08 -9.18
CA SER A 142 -13.34 -12.08 -10.57
C SER A 142 -11.98 -11.41 -10.75
N LYS A 143 -11.60 -10.45 -9.89
CA LYS A 143 -10.34 -9.69 -10.05
C LYS A 143 -9.23 -10.07 -9.08
N PHE A 144 -9.47 -10.98 -8.13
CA PHE A 144 -8.57 -11.14 -6.98
C PHE A 144 -8.39 -12.58 -6.43
N PRO A 145 -8.12 -13.62 -7.25
CA PRO A 145 -7.74 -14.93 -6.73
C PRO A 145 -6.47 -14.86 -5.86
N ASN A 146 -5.61 -13.86 -6.10
CA ASN A 146 -4.36 -13.64 -5.37
C ASN A 146 -4.49 -12.82 -4.08
N ILE A 147 -5.63 -12.18 -3.76
CA ILE A 147 -5.75 -11.36 -2.53
C ILE A 147 -5.76 -12.23 -1.28
N LYS A 148 -6.53 -13.33 -1.26
CA LYS A 148 -6.58 -14.20 -0.06
C LYS A 148 -5.23 -14.84 0.22
N LEU A 149 -4.54 -15.28 -0.84
CA LEU A 149 -3.22 -15.89 -0.76
C LEU A 149 -2.13 -14.84 -0.45
N SER A 150 -2.14 -13.66 -1.09
CA SER A 150 -1.16 -12.59 -0.82
C SER A 150 -1.37 -11.93 0.54
N CYS A 151 -2.61 -11.77 1.02
CA CYS A 151 -2.86 -11.29 2.38
C CYS A 151 -2.43 -12.32 3.42
N HIS A 152 -2.71 -13.62 3.21
CA HIS A 152 -2.21 -14.66 4.11
C HIS A 152 -0.69 -14.78 4.06
N LEU A 153 -0.06 -14.74 2.87
CA LEU A 153 1.40 -14.77 2.75
C LEU A 153 2.03 -13.51 3.34
N ALA A 154 1.47 -12.31 3.11
CA ALA A 154 2.02 -11.08 3.68
C ALA A 154 1.89 -11.08 5.21
N LEU A 155 0.75 -11.51 5.77
CA LEU A 155 0.58 -11.69 7.21
C LEU A 155 1.49 -12.79 7.76
N ALA A 156 1.66 -13.90 7.04
CA ALA A 156 2.55 -14.99 7.43
C ALA A 156 4.02 -14.55 7.37
N VAL A 157 4.45 -13.80 6.36
CA VAL A 157 5.81 -13.25 6.22
C VAL A 157 6.06 -12.19 7.30
N VAL A 158 5.11 -11.28 7.55
CA VAL A 158 5.22 -10.32 8.66
C VAL A 158 5.31 -11.06 9.99
N ARG A 159 4.49 -12.10 10.22
CA ARG A 159 4.55 -12.92 11.42
C ARG A 159 5.87 -13.68 11.53
N LEU A 160 6.38 -14.24 10.43
CA LEU A 160 7.68 -14.93 10.40
C LEU A 160 8.82 -13.96 10.70
N VAL A 161 8.79 -12.75 10.16
CA VAL A 161 9.89 -11.79 10.32
C VAL A 161 9.85 -11.12 11.69
N VAL A 162 8.66 -10.84 12.23
CA VAL A 162 8.52 -10.42 13.63
C VAL A 162 9.05 -11.50 14.56
N VAL A 163 8.84 -12.78 14.27
CA VAL A 163 9.42 -13.91 15.02
C VAL A 163 10.95 -13.99 14.83
N MET A 164 11.46 -13.81 13.61
CA MET A 164 12.91 -13.82 13.35
C MET A 164 13.67 -12.62 13.93
N ASN A 165 13.02 -11.45 14.07
CA ASN A 165 13.64 -10.24 14.62
C ASN A 165 13.46 -10.09 16.14
N ASN A 166 12.51 -10.81 16.76
CA ASN A 166 12.32 -10.84 18.22
C ASN A 166 12.89 -12.12 18.88
N THR A 167 13.56 -12.98 18.12
CA THR A 167 14.31 -14.10 18.68
C THR A 167 15.72 -13.61 19.04
N PRO A 168 16.08 -13.54 20.34
CA PRO A 168 17.45 -13.19 20.70
C PRO A 168 18.39 -14.25 20.12
N ALA A 169 19.44 -13.78 19.46
CA ALA A 169 20.51 -14.62 18.94
C ALA A 169 21.28 -15.26 20.10
N HIS A 170 20.78 -16.37 20.63
CA HIS A 170 21.55 -17.29 21.45
C HIS A 170 21.17 -18.74 21.14
N GLU A 171 22.10 -19.36 20.42
CA GLU A 171 22.50 -20.76 20.44
C GLU A 171 21.62 -21.89 19.85
N PRO A 172 22.30 -22.92 19.28
CA PRO A 172 21.71 -23.91 18.40
C PRO A 172 21.25 -25.12 19.19
N SER A 173 19.97 -25.46 19.12
CA SER A 173 19.54 -26.83 19.39
C SER A 173 18.24 -27.15 18.64
N CYS A 174 18.42 -27.95 17.59
CA CYS A 174 17.59 -29.10 17.27
C CYS A 174 16.07 -28.89 17.20
N CYS A 175 15.58 -28.80 15.96
CA CYS A 175 14.74 -29.86 15.39
C CYS A 175 13.84 -30.60 16.41
N GLY A 176 12.58 -30.19 16.51
CA GLY A 176 11.63 -31.02 17.24
C GLY A 176 10.26 -30.41 17.47
N ARG A 177 9.31 -30.93 16.71
CA ARG A 177 7.87 -31.07 16.98
C ARG A 177 6.95 -29.96 16.49
N THR A 178 5.77 -30.23 15.93
CA THR A 178 5.14 -31.43 15.35
C THR A 178 3.81 -30.91 14.76
N LEU A 179 3.50 -31.27 13.52
CA LEU A 179 2.13 -31.28 13.00
C LEU A 179 1.20 -32.06 13.95
N ALA A 180 0.06 -31.51 14.35
CA ALA A 180 -1.20 -32.28 14.39
C ALA A 180 -2.40 -31.41 14.77
N LEU A 181 -3.40 -31.47 13.88
CA LEU A 181 -4.85 -31.24 14.06
C LEU A 181 -5.34 -29.81 14.35
#